data_AF-A0A2E9QTV9-F1
#
_entry.id   AF-A0A2E9QTV9-F1
#
_cell.length_a   1.000
_cell.length_b   1.000
_cell.length_c   1.000
_cell.angle_alpha   90.00
_cell.angle_beta   90.00
_cell.angle_gamma   90.00
#
_symmetry.space_group_name_H-M   'P 1'
#
loop_
_entity.id
_entity.type
_entity.pdbx_description
1 polymer ?
#
loop_
_entity_poly.entity_id
_entity_poly.type
_entity_poly.pdbx_seq_one_letter_code
_entity_poly.pdbx_strand_id
1 'polypeptide(L)'
;MSMELLKRAGMLLAMLFVMSLGFIGTGCGEPDETCIAGNCTQNCTETNCNRDCTGGSCKQTCAEGGTCNFSCAQGNCEQTCAKGATCNFACAGGGCTQTCDAESTSCQFSCVGSCTQECNGICSCVAGACS
;
A
#
# COMPACT_ATOMS: atom_id res chain seq x y z
N MET A 1 33.66 -51.54 8.83
CA MET A 1 34.00 -50.13 9.13
C MET A 1 32.82 -49.30 8.67
N SER A 2 32.20 -48.57 9.59
CA SER A 2 30.74 -48.42 9.68
C SER A 2 30.13 -47.37 8.77
N MET A 3 29.15 -47.77 7.94
CA MET A 3 28.30 -46.89 7.11
C MET A 3 27.48 -45.87 7.92
N GLU A 4 27.27 -46.12 9.22
CA GLU A 4 26.61 -45.21 10.16
C GLU A 4 27.38 -43.91 10.42
N LEU A 5 28.71 -43.89 10.25
CA LEU A 5 29.53 -42.69 10.42
C LEU A 5 29.41 -41.72 9.23
N LEU A 6 29.21 -42.23 8.01
CA LEU A 6 29.02 -41.40 6.82
C LEU A 6 27.66 -40.66 6.83
N LYS A 7 26.62 -41.33 7.35
CA LYS A 7 25.26 -40.76 7.47
C LYS A 7 25.18 -39.68 8.55
N ARG A 8 25.92 -39.85 9.66
CA ARG A 8 26.03 -38.86 10.75
C ARG A 8 26.91 -37.67 10.38
N ALA A 9 28.00 -37.88 9.63
CA ALA A 9 28.87 -36.80 9.16
C ALA A 9 28.17 -35.89 8.12
N GLY A 10 27.35 -36.46 7.21
CA GLY A 10 26.58 -35.67 6.24
C GLY A 10 25.49 -34.80 6.88
N MET A 11 24.86 -35.28 7.96
CA MET A 11 23.79 -34.55 8.67
C MET A 11 24.33 -33.36 9.48
N LEU A 12 25.56 -33.45 10.00
CA LEU A 12 26.24 -32.34 10.69
C LEU A 12 26.72 -31.23 9.73
N LEU A 13 27.13 -31.57 8.50
CA LEU A 13 27.50 -30.57 7.49
C LEU A 13 26.27 -29.81 6.95
N ALA A 14 25.10 -30.44 6.92
CA ALA A 14 23.85 -29.79 6.50
C ALA A 14 23.31 -28.78 7.53
N MET A 15 23.62 -28.93 8.82
CA MET A 15 23.15 -28.03 9.88
C MET A 15 23.92 -26.69 9.95
N LEU A 16 25.14 -26.63 9.43
CA LEU A 16 25.95 -25.40 9.43
C LEU A 16 25.60 -24.41 8.32
N PHE A 17 24.85 -24.83 7.30
CA PHE A 17 24.50 -23.97 6.15
C PHE A 17 23.19 -23.21 6.32
N VAL A 18 22.39 -23.51 7.36
CA VAL A 18 21.07 -22.90 7.57
C VAL A 18 21.11 -21.70 8.53
N MET A 19 22.29 -21.34 9.04
CA MET A 19 22.49 -20.26 10.04
C MET A 19 22.96 -18.92 9.45
N SER A 20 22.81 -18.68 8.14
CA SER A 20 23.35 -17.46 7.51
C SER A 20 22.37 -16.68 6.61
N LEU A 21 21.08 -17.02 6.56
CA LEU A 21 20.11 -16.28 5.73
C LEU A 21 18.85 -15.86 6.51
N GLY A 22 19.02 -15.51 7.79
CA GLY A 22 18.02 -14.77 8.56
C GLY A 22 18.10 -13.27 8.30
N PHE A 23 17.99 -12.84 7.03
CA PHE A 23 17.63 -11.47 6.70
C PHE A 23 16.12 -11.34 6.88
N ILE A 24 15.67 -10.99 8.08
CA ILE A 24 14.30 -10.48 8.25
C ILE A 24 14.45 -8.96 8.25
N GLY A 25 14.32 -8.38 7.05
CA GLY A 25 14.30 -6.95 6.86
C GLY A 25 13.13 -6.36 7.62
N THR A 26 13.41 -5.68 8.73
CA THR A 26 12.41 -4.83 9.37
C THR A 26 12.28 -3.55 8.55
N GLY A 27 11.17 -3.40 7.85
CA GLY A 27 10.60 -2.09 7.57
C GLY A 27 10.49 -1.70 6.09
N CYS A 28 9.23 -1.64 5.67
CA CYS A 28 8.71 -0.78 4.60
C CYS A 28 9.11 -1.17 3.16
N GLY A 29 8.55 -2.26 2.63
CA GLY A 29 8.63 -2.50 1.19
C GLY A 29 8.26 -3.90 0.69
N GLU A 30 7.26 -4.57 1.26
CA GLU A 30 6.64 -5.71 0.57
C GLU A 30 5.32 -5.24 -0.09
N PRO A 31 5.10 -5.52 -1.38
CA PRO A 31 3.95 -5.01 -2.14
C PRO A 31 2.58 -5.58 -1.71
N ASP A 32 2.54 -6.47 -0.72
CA ASP A 32 1.34 -7.21 -0.30
C ASP A 32 1.08 -7.18 1.23
N GLU A 33 1.99 -6.63 2.04
CA GLU A 33 1.78 -6.58 3.50
C GLU A 33 0.93 -5.36 3.83
N THR A 34 -0.35 -5.61 4.09
CA THR A 34 -1.37 -4.63 4.48
C THR A 34 -0.78 -3.64 5.49
N CYS A 35 -0.97 -2.34 5.31
CA CYS A 35 -0.43 -1.36 6.26
C CYS A 35 -1.26 -1.35 7.55
N ILE A 36 -1.02 -2.36 8.40
CA ILE A 36 -1.81 -2.59 9.62
C ILE A 36 -1.41 -1.62 10.73
N ALA A 37 -0.13 -1.27 10.83
CA ALA A 37 0.37 -0.31 11.80
C ALA A 37 0.03 1.15 11.44
N GLY A 38 -0.36 1.42 10.20
CA GLY A 38 -0.58 2.77 9.69
C GLY A 38 0.74 3.48 9.36
N ASN A 39 0.65 4.76 8.99
CA ASN A 39 1.81 5.60 8.66
C ASN A 39 2.72 5.04 7.54
N CYS A 40 2.16 4.27 6.60
CA CYS A 40 2.92 3.74 5.47
C CYS A 40 2.85 4.69 4.27
N THR A 41 3.95 4.75 3.51
CA THR A 41 4.00 5.43 2.21
C THR A 41 4.05 4.38 1.10
N GLN A 42 3.07 4.40 0.22
CA GLN A 42 2.84 3.41 -0.81
C GLN A 42 2.99 4.07 -2.17
N ASN A 43 4.15 3.89 -2.79
CA ASN A 43 4.41 4.42 -4.12
C ASN A 43 4.09 3.34 -5.16
N CYS A 44 3.00 3.55 -5.87
CA CYS A 44 2.53 2.67 -6.92
C CYS A 44 3.13 3.09 -8.25
N THR A 45 4.16 2.39 -8.72
CA THR A 45 4.76 2.61 -10.05
C THR A 45 4.18 1.68 -11.13
N GLU A 46 3.33 0.76 -10.71
CA GLU A 46 2.64 -0.23 -11.53
C GLU A 46 1.31 0.29 -12.09
N THR A 47 0.86 -0.28 -13.20
CA THR A 47 -0.40 0.11 -13.85
C THR A 47 -1.63 -0.18 -12.99
N ASN A 48 -1.57 -1.14 -12.07
CA ASN A 48 -2.68 -1.45 -11.16
C ASN A 48 -2.15 -1.61 -9.74
N CYS A 49 -2.57 -0.73 -8.84
CA CYS A 49 -2.12 -0.74 -7.45
C CYS A 49 -3.31 -0.76 -6.51
N ASN A 50 -3.60 -1.93 -5.95
CA ASN A 50 -4.58 -2.05 -4.88
C ASN A 50 -3.85 -2.14 -3.55
N ARG A 51 -4.19 -1.25 -2.62
CA ARG A 51 -3.53 -1.16 -1.33
C ARG A 51 -4.54 -0.85 -0.22
N ASP A 52 -4.35 -1.50 0.90
CA ASP A 52 -5.21 -1.32 2.07
C ASP A 52 -4.39 -0.85 3.27
N CYS A 53 -4.84 0.23 3.89
CA CYS A 53 -4.31 0.80 5.11
C CYS A 53 -5.35 0.70 6.21
N THR A 54 -5.19 -0.31 7.07
CA THR A 54 -6.08 -0.47 8.21
C THR A 54 -5.63 0.35 9.42
N GLY A 55 -4.34 0.71 9.53
CA GLY A 55 -3.82 1.47 10.67
C GLY A 55 -4.02 2.99 10.61
N GLY A 56 -4.42 3.54 9.46
CA GLY A 56 -4.61 4.99 9.25
C GLY A 56 -3.32 5.75 8.96
N SER A 57 -3.45 7.05 8.66
CA SER A 57 -2.30 7.94 8.38
C SER A 57 -1.39 7.50 7.23
N CYS A 58 -1.91 6.71 6.30
CA CYS A 58 -1.14 6.20 5.16
C CYS A 58 -1.17 7.16 3.99
N LYS A 59 -0.08 7.16 3.22
CA LYS A 59 0.07 7.95 2.00
C LYS A 59 0.18 7.00 0.81
N GLN A 60 -0.58 7.23 -0.24
CA GLN A 60 -0.44 6.49 -1.50
C GLN A 60 -0.20 7.46 -2.65
N THR A 61 0.79 7.16 -3.47
CA THR A 61 1.06 7.89 -4.72
C THR A 61 0.77 6.96 -5.89
N CYS A 62 -0.17 7.35 -6.75
CA CYS A 62 -0.48 6.65 -7.99
C CYS A 62 0.36 7.20 -9.14
N ALA A 63 1.07 6.33 -9.87
CA ALA A 63 1.80 6.72 -11.07
C ALA A 63 0.86 7.09 -12.23
N GLU A 64 1.44 7.79 -13.21
CA GLU A 64 0.75 8.25 -14.40
C GLU A 64 0.13 7.09 -15.19
N GLY A 65 -1.11 7.24 -15.63
CA GLY A 65 -1.84 6.20 -16.35
C GLY A 65 -2.19 4.96 -15.53
N GLY A 66 -1.90 4.95 -14.22
CA GLY A 66 -2.16 3.83 -13.33
C GLY A 66 -3.59 3.82 -12.78
N THR A 67 -4.09 2.64 -12.44
CA THR A 67 -5.33 2.45 -11.69
C THR A 67 -5.00 2.14 -10.24
N CYS A 68 -5.29 3.07 -9.33
CA CYS A 68 -5.00 2.90 -7.92
C CYS A 68 -6.27 2.80 -7.09
N ASN A 69 -6.38 1.72 -6.34
CA ASN A 69 -7.44 1.49 -5.38
C ASN A 69 -6.83 1.56 -3.99
N PHE A 70 -7.37 2.43 -3.14
CA PHE A 70 -6.85 2.65 -1.81
C PHE A 70 -7.98 2.61 -0.79
N SER A 71 -7.84 1.77 0.22
CA SER A 71 -8.78 1.71 1.34
C SER A 71 -8.11 2.14 2.62
N CYS A 72 -8.71 3.09 3.33
CA CYS A 72 -8.26 3.58 4.62
C CYS A 72 -9.37 3.43 5.67
N ALA A 73 -9.19 2.50 6.61
CA ALA A 73 -10.21 2.19 7.61
C ALA A 73 -10.24 3.20 8.77
N GLN A 74 -9.07 3.56 9.31
CA GLN A 74 -8.93 4.41 10.50
C GLN A 74 -8.94 5.92 10.21
N GLY A 75 -8.81 6.33 8.95
CA GLY A 75 -8.81 7.74 8.55
C GLY A 75 -7.42 8.39 8.50
N ASN A 76 -7.40 9.70 8.26
CA ASN A 76 -6.19 10.55 8.10
C ASN A 76 -5.25 10.11 6.96
N CYS A 77 -5.77 9.39 5.98
CA CYS A 77 -4.97 8.92 4.85
C CYS A 77 -4.94 9.95 3.72
N GLU A 78 -3.84 9.94 2.97
CA GLU A 78 -3.61 10.83 1.83
C GLU A 78 -3.42 9.99 0.56
N GLN A 79 -4.12 10.35 -0.52
CA GLN A 79 -3.88 9.77 -1.84
C GLN A 79 -3.53 10.86 -2.83
N THR A 80 -2.47 10.65 -3.61
CA THR A 80 -2.07 11.53 -4.70
C THR A 80 -2.19 10.77 -6.02
N CYS A 81 -2.89 11.38 -6.97
CA CYS A 81 -3.19 10.79 -8.27
C CYS A 81 -2.52 11.60 -9.37
N ALA A 82 -1.53 10.97 -10.01
CA ALA A 82 -0.83 11.58 -11.12
C ALA A 82 -1.70 11.65 -12.38
N LYS A 83 -1.20 12.37 -13.37
CA LYS A 83 -1.81 12.52 -14.70
C LYS A 83 -2.22 11.18 -15.32
N GLY A 84 -3.43 11.13 -15.87
CA GLY A 84 -3.99 9.95 -16.53
C GLY A 84 -4.33 8.79 -15.59
N ALA A 85 -4.15 8.95 -14.28
CA ALA A 85 -4.47 7.90 -13.33
C ALA A 85 -5.99 7.77 -13.11
N THR A 86 -6.42 6.56 -12.80
CA THR A 86 -7.76 6.23 -12.30
C THR A 86 -7.64 5.90 -10.82
N CYS A 87 -8.05 6.82 -9.97
CA CYS A 87 -7.95 6.68 -8.54
C CYS A 87 -9.29 6.44 -7.89
N ASN A 88 -9.37 5.37 -7.09
CA ASN A 88 -10.50 5.07 -6.23
C ASN A 88 -10.00 5.06 -4.79
N PHE A 89 -10.53 5.98 -3.98
CA PHE A 89 -10.15 6.09 -2.57
C PHE A 89 -11.37 5.91 -1.68
N ALA A 90 -11.32 4.90 -0.82
CA ALA A 90 -12.29 4.66 0.21
C ALA A 90 -11.69 5.03 1.57
N CYS A 91 -12.27 6.01 2.25
CA CYS A 91 -11.88 6.44 3.60
C CYS A 91 -13.07 6.32 4.56
N ALA A 92 -13.05 5.30 5.42
CA ALA A 92 -14.11 5.07 6.39
C ALA A 92 -13.93 5.87 7.69
N GLY A 93 -12.68 6.15 8.08
CA GLY A 93 -12.38 6.81 9.36
C GLY A 93 -12.43 8.33 9.36
N GLY A 94 -12.63 8.96 8.20
CA GLY A 94 -12.65 10.41 8.03
C GLY A 94 -11.26 11.07 8.08
N GLY A 95 -11.20 12.38 7.83
CA GLY A 95 -9.96 13.16 7.84
C GLY A 95 -9.02 12.84 6.68
N CYS A 96 -9.51 12.19 5.63
CA CYS A 96 -8.69 11.83 4.49
C CYS A 96 -8.63 12.95 3.44
N THR A 97 -7.50 13.00 2.75
CA THR A 97 -7.26 13.95 1.66
C THR A 97 -6.97 13.21 0.37
N GLN A 98 -7.72 13.50 -0.69
CA GLN A 98 -7.41 13.04 -2.03
C GLN A 98 -6.96 14.24 -2.87
N THR A 99 -5.77 14.14 -3.47
CA THR A 99 -5.25 15.13 -4.40
C THR A 99 -5.19 14.53 -5.80
N CYS A 100 -5.87 15.17 -6.74
CA CYS A 100 -6.00 14.72 -8.12
C CYS A 100 -5.44 15.75 -9.09
N ASP A 101 -4.49 15.33 -9.91
CA ASP A 101 -3.96 16.16 -10.98
C ASP A 101 -5.02 16.43 -12.06
N ALA A 102 -4.87 17.57 -12.73
CA ALA A 102 -5.83 18.10 -13.71
C ALA A 102 -6.16 17.13 -14.85
N GLU A 103 -5.21 16.24 -15.15
CA GLU A 103 -5.29 15.31 -16.27
C GLU A 103 -5.55 13.87 -15.81
N SER A 104 -5.93 13.65 -14.55
CA SER A 104 -6.36 12.33 -14.06
C SER A 104 -7.58 11.86 -14.87
N THR A 105 -7.62 10.57 -15.22
CA THR A 105 -8.75 9.99 -15.97
C THR A 105 -10.01 9.92 -15.12
N SER A 106 -9.87 9.54 -13.85
CA SER A 106 -10.99 9.51 -12.91
C SER A 106 -10.45 9.60 -11.49
N CYS A 107 -11.14 10.38 -10.65
CA CYS A 107 -10.85 10.49 -9.24
C CYS A 107 -12.13 10.30 -8.43
N GLN A 108 -12.35 9.05 -8.03
CA GLN A 108 -13.45 8.65 -7.18
C GLN A 108 -13.02 8.70 -5.72
N PHE A 109 -13.79 9.42 -4.92
CA PHE A 109 -13.58 9.49 -3.48
C PHE A 109 -14.85 9.10 -2.73
N SER A 110 -14.73 8.09 -1.89
CA SER A 110 -15.77 7.62 -0.98
C SER A 110 -15.27 7.84 0.44
N CYS A 111 -15.81 8.84 1.11
CA CYS A 111 -15.47 9.19 2.48
C CYS A 111 -16.66 9.00 3.43
N VAL A 112 -16.39 8.76 4.70
CA VAL A 112 -17.36 8.95 5.79
C VAL A 112 -16.83 10.01 6.75
N GLY A 113 -17.65 11.04 7.02
CA GLY A 113 -17.27 12.18 7.86
C GLY A 113 -16.69 13.35 7.05
N SER A 114 -15.73 14.07 7.64
CA SER A 114 -15.07 15.22 7.02
C SER A 114 -13.85 14.77 6.20
N CYS A 115 -13.90 14.93 4.88
CA CYS A 115 -12.75 14.72 4.03
C CYS A 115 -12.56 15.86 3.05
N THR A 116 -11.33 16.00 2.56
CA THR A 116 -10.95 17.05 1.62
C THR A 116 -10.61 16.43 0.28
N GLN A 117 -11.23 16.91 -0.79
CA GLN A 117 -10.91 16.47 -2.15
C GLN A 117 -10.34 17.65 -2.93
N GLU A 118 -9.03 17.65 -3.14
CA GLU A 118 -8.34 18.63 -3.97
C GLU A 118 -8.24 18.10 -5.40
N CYS A 119 -9.11 18.56 -6.29
CA CYS A 119 -8.94 18.24 -7.71
C CYS A 119 -8.54 19.49 -8.48
N ASN A 120 -7.48 19.34 -9.29
CA ASN A 120 -7.12 20.31 -10.31
C ASN A 120 -7.86 20.06 -11.64
N GLY A 121 -8.86 19.18 -11.65
CA GLY A 121 -9.59 18.74 -12.85
C GLY A 121 -10.91 18.02 -12.52
N ILE A 122 -10.99 16.70 -12.77
CA ILE A 122 -12.21 15.90 -12.58
C ILE A 122 -12.32 15.44 -11.12
N CYS A 123 -13.25 16.00 -10.36
CA CYS A 123 -13.68 15.45 -9.06
C CYS A 123 -14.90 14.54 -9.21
N SER A 124 -14.90 13.39 -8.54
CA SER A 124 -16.10 12.59 -8.32
C SER A 124 -16.16 12.12 -6.87
N CYS A 125 -16.83 12.90 -6.03
CA CYS A 125 -17.18 12.45 -4.68
C CYS A 125 -18.37 11.47 -4.80
N VAL A 126 -18.11 10.19 -4.55
CA VAL A 126 -19.09 9.10 -4.68
C VAL A 126 -19.92 8.97 -3.40
N ALA A 127 -19.30 9.21 -2.24
CA ALA A 127 -19.97 9.17 -0.94
C ALA A 127 -19.25 10.05 0.09
N GLY A 128 -20.00 10.62 1.03
CA GLY A 128 -19.46 11.41 2.15
C GLY A 128 -19.64 12.92 2.03
N ALA A 129 -19.08 13.64 3.01
CA ALA A 129 -18.94 15.09 2.95
C ALA A 129 -17.52 15.42 2.46
N CYS A 130 -17.37 15.49 1.13
CA CYS A 130 -16.17 16.02 0.50
C CYS A 130 -16.25 17.57 0.54
N SER A 131 -15.22 18.20 1.11
CA SER A 131 -15.09 19.66 1.23
C SER A 131 -14.04 20.19 0.26
#